data_AF-A0AAU2UWF9-F1
#
_entry.id   AF-A0AAU2UWF9-F1
#
_cell.length_a   1.000
_cell.length_b   1.000
_cell.length_c   1.000
_cell.angle_alpha   90.00
_cell.angle_beta   90.00
_cell.angle_gamma   90.00
#
_symmetry.space_group_name_H-M   'P 1'
#
loop_
_entity.id
_entity.type
_entity.pdbx_description
1 polymer ?
#
loop_
_entity_poly.entity_id
_entity_poly.type
_entity_poly.pdbx_seq_one_letter_code
_entity_poly.pdbx_strand_id
1 'polypeptide(L)'
;MPTTATTGRPTATTLRHQERRVLHAVGCGLRDDEIAADLAIPEDAVAGHLARILAKLGLRDRAAAIVHAFDCGLVVPGRGPRTQEMRPGPPRAAARTAGPKVRISVLGPLQAWQDGRLLNLGHLRQQAVLAALALGAGRTVSRQELLDGVWGLEPPLTNVVPVYVYRLRKALRIGESPDSVIEHDRCGYRLAAGAVEADVARLEKLLTDVRRADRAGDATEAVRLCSQALDLFRGEPLAGLPGPLAELERLRLTERRITVMQRKLEWQLRLGQHTEAIAELFALTAAHPLNEPVAAMLMHALYRSGRQADALAVFDRARRRLADDLGVAPSRMLRGTYQMILRGDETGLGLTGTEG
;
A
#
# COMPACT_ATOMS: atom_id res chain seq x y z
N MET A 1 -14.27 -48.23 -13.35
CA MET A 1 -12.82 -48.21 -13.04
C MET A 1 -12.59 -47.13 -11.98
N PRO A 2 -12.28 -47.50 -10.73
CA PRO A 2 -12.19 -46.54 -9.63
C PRO A 2 -10.82 -45.84 -9.56
N THR A 3 -10.89 -44.52 -9.41
CA THR A 3 -10.17 -43.60 -8.51
C THR A 3 -8.74 -43.95 -8.06
N THR A 4 -7.76 -43.19 -8.55
CA THR A 4 -6.43 -43.05 -7.94
C THR A 4 -6.50 -42.09 -6.74
N ALA A 5 -6.20 -42.62 -5.56
CA ALA A 5 -6.04 -41.89 -4.31
C ALA A 5 -4.70 -41.15 -4.29
N THR A 6 -4.73 -39.84 -4.04
CA THR A 6 -3.53 -39.05 -3.70
C THR A 6 -3.28 -39.16 -2.20
N THR A 7 -2.06 -39.58 -1.88
CA THR A 7 -1.48 -39.90 -0.59
C THR A 7 -1.64 -38.79 0.46
N GLY A 8 -2.23 -39.16 1.60
CA GLY A 8 -2.36 -38.30 2.78
C GLY A 8 -1.01 -38.02 3.45
N ARG A 9 -0.75 -36.74 3.74
CA ARG A 9 0.38 -36.29 4.55
C ARG A 9 0.08 -36.63 6.03
N PRO A 10 1.01 -37.25 6.78
CA PRO A 10 0.72 -37.74 8.13
C PRO A 10 0.42 -36.58 9.07
N THR A 11 -0.78 -36.63 9.66
CA THR A 11 -1.27 -35.72 10.69
C THR A 11 -0.59 -36.02 12.03
N ALA A 12 -0.48 -35.01 12.91
CA ALA A 12 0.20 -35.05 14.22
C ALA A 12 -0.35 -36.08 15.26
N THR A 13 -1.14 -37.07 14.82
CA THR A 13 -1.69 -38.16 15.63
C THR A 13 -0.65 -39.25 15.98
N THR A 14 0.52 -39.29 15.33
CA THR A 14 1.55 -40.34 15.50
C THR A 14 2.56 -40.13 16.64
N LEU A 15 2.59 -38.94 17.25
CA LEU A 15 3.48 -38.62 18.36
C LEU A 15 2.88 -39.07 19.70
N ARG A 16 3.69 -39.72 20.53
CA ARG A 16 3.32 -40.02 21.93
C ARG A 16 3.21 -38.72 22.74
N HIS A 17 2.48 -38.75 23.85
CA HIS A 17 2.30 -37.59 24.72
C HIS A 17 3.63 -36.91 25.10
N GLN A 18 4.65 -37.69 25.48
CA GLN A 18 5.98 -37.17 25.81
C GLN A 18 6.69 -36.52 24.62
N GLU A 19 6.55 -37.09 23.42
CA GLU A 19 7.14 -36.53 22.18
C GLU A 19 6.45 -35.21 21.79
N ARG A 20 5.14 -35.07 22.03
CA ARG A 20 4.43 -33.79 21.84
C ARG A 20 4.89 -32.71 22.81
N ARG A 21 5.13 -33.06 24.08
CA ARG A 21 5.65 -32.10 25.08
C ARG A 21 7.05 -31.61 24.72
N VAL A 22 7.93 -32.51 24.27
CA VAL A 22 9.27 -32.13 23.78
C VAL A 22 9.16 -31.25 22.53
N LEU A 23 8.31 -31.58 21.56
CA LEU A 23 8.10 -30.77 20.35
C LEU A 23 7.53 -29.37 20.68
N HIS A 24 6.64 -29.27 21.67
CA HIS A 24 6.13 -27.99 22.18
C HIS A 24 7.26 -27.16 22.80
N ALA A 25 8.07 -27.75 23.69
CA ALA A 25 9.18 -27.04 24.33
C ALA A 25 10.26 -26.59 23.32
N VAL A 26 10.55 -27.43 22.32
CA VAL A 26 11.41 -27.08 21.17
C VAL A 26 10.80 -25.91 20.38
N GLY A 27 9.50 -25.96 20.06
CA GLY A 27 8.81 -24.86 19.39
C GLY A 27 8.80 -23.54 20.18
N CYS A 28 8.82 -23.61 21.52
CA CYS A 28 9.00 -22.46 22.40
C CYS A 28 10.45 -21.93 22.45
N GLY A 29 11.39 -22.58 21.76
CA GLY A 29 12.79 -22.15 21.65
C GLY A 29 13.66 -22.52 22.86
N LEU A 30 13.25 -23.50 23.68
CA LEU A 30 14.05 -23.98 24.80
C LEU A 30 15.24 -24.82 24.30
N ARG A 31 16.36 -24.75 25.02
CA ARG A 31 17.56 -25.60 24.88
C ARG A 31 17.36 -26.96 25.56
N ASP A 32 18.22 -27.94 25.28
CA ASP A 32 17.98 -29.32 25.73
C ASP A 32 18.08 -29.48 27.26
N ASP A 33 18.95 -28.72 27.91
CA ASP A 33 19.03 -28.56 29.37
C ASP A 33 17.75 -27.92 29.94
N GLU A 34 17.23 -26.87 29.30
CA GLU A 34 15.98 -26.21 29.69
C GLU A 34 14.76 -27.15 29.51
N ILE A 35 14.74 -27.97 28.46
CA ILE A 35 13.69 -28.98 28.21
C ILE A 35 13.78 -30.11 29.23
N ALA A 36 14.99 -30.57 29.55
CA ALA A 36 15.25 -31.60 30.56
C ALA A 36 14.71 -31.17 31.92
N ALA A 37 15.01 -29.93 32.33
CA ALA A 37 14.51 -29.33 33.55
C ALA A 37 12.98 -29.16 33.56
N ASP A 38 12.39 -28.62 32.49
CA ASP A 38 10.94 -28.36 32.39
C ASP A 38 10.09 -29.64 32.35
N LEU A 39 10.62 -30.69 31.70
CA LEU A 39 9.91 -31.97 31.56
C LEU A 39 10.31 -33.00 32.61
N ALA A 40 11.21 -32.66 33.53
CA ALA A 40 11.79 -33.54 34.56
C ALA A 40 12.31 -34.87 33.98
N ILE A 41 13.08 -34.78 32.90
CA ILE A 41 13.73 -35.92 32.24
C ILE A 41 15.24 -35.71 32.12
N PRO A 42 16.04 -36.78 32.06
CA PRO A 42 17.47 -36.68 31.76
C PRO A 42 17.75 -35.96 30.42
N GLU A 43 18.82 -35.17 30.35
CA GLU A 43 19.18 -34.38 29.16
C GLU A 43 19.50 -35.26 27.94
N ASP A 44 20.13 -36.41 28.15
CA ASP A 44 20.39 -37.44 27.13
C ASP A 44 19.09 -38.04 26.55
N ALA A 45 18.02 -38.09 27.35
CA ALA A 45 16.70 -38.51 26.88
C ALA A 45 16.05 -37.49 25.93
N VAL A 46 16.35 -36.19 26.06
CA VAL A 46 15.80 -35.12 25.20
C VAL A 46 16.26 -35.31 23.75
N ALA A 47 17.55 -35.54 23.54
CA ALA A 47 18.11 -35.81 22.22
C ALA A 47 17.47 -37.05 21.57
N GLY A 48 17.27 -38.12 22.34
CA GLY A 48 16.59 -39.34 21.88
C GLY A 48 15.10 -39.14 21.55
N HIS A 49 14.40 -38.25 22.25
CA HIS A 49 13.04 -37.86 21.90
C HIS A 49 13.01 -37.00 20.63
N LEU A 50 13.92 -36.04 20.48
CA LEU A 50 13.99 -35.18 19.30
C LEU A 50 14.31 -35.98 18.03
N ALA A 51 15.28 -36.89 18.07
CA ALA A 51 15.60 -37.76 16.93
C ALA A 51 14.38 -38.60 16.48
N ARG A 52 13.61 -39.15 17.43
CA ARG A 52 12.38 -39.89 17.12
C ARG A 52 11.28 -39.01 16.55
N ILE A 53 11.14 -37.78 17.03
CA ILE A 53 10.19 -36.79 16.50
C ILE A 53 10.56 -36.44 15.05
N LEU A 54 11.83 -36.13 14.78
CA LEU A 54 12.33 -35.83 13.44
C LEU A 54 12.08 -36.98 12.47
N ALA A 55 12.40 -38.21 12.86
CA ALA A 55 12.17 -39.40 12.05
C ALA A 55 10.68 -39.64 11.76
N LYS A 56 9.81 -39.55 12.79
CA LYS A 56 8.36 -39.76 12.64
C LYS A 56 7.68 -38.70 11.78
N LEU A 57 8.17 -37.47 11.82
CA LEU A 57 7.60 -36.33 11.08
C LEU A 57 8.31 -36.06 9.75
N GLY A 58 9.37 -36.81 9.42
CA GLY A 58 10.16 -36.62 8.20
C GLY A 58 10.92 -35.28 8.16
N LEU A 59 11.33 -34.77 9.32
CA LEU A 59 11.98 -33.46 9.47
C LEU A 59 13.49 -33.61 9.49
N ARG A 60 14.18 -32.65 8.86
CA ARG A 60 15.63 -32.74 8.63
C ARG A 60 16.48 -32.33 9.83
N ASP A 61 15.99 -31.40 10.63
CA ASP A 61 16.73 -30.81 11.75
C ASP A 61 15.80 -30.17 12.80
N ARG A 62 16.38 -29.69 13.90
CA ARG A 62 15.66 -29.00 14.99
C ARG A 62 14.92 -27.77 14.48
N ALA A 63 15.46 -27.03 13.52
CA ALA A 63 14.80 -25.84 12.98
C ALA A 63 13.52 -26.23 12.24
N ALA A 64 13.53 -27.33 11.49
CA ALA A 64 12.34 -27.90 10.85
C ALA A 64 11.31 -28.39 11.88
N ALA A 65 11.74 -28.92 13.04
CA ALA A 65 10.85 -29.25 14.16
C ALA A 65 10.18 -28.02 14.79
N ILE A 66 10.93 -26.93 14.99
CA ILE A 66 10.39 -25.66 15.48
C ILE A 66 9.33 -25.14 14.51
N VAL A 67 9.64 -25.10 13.21
CA VAL A 67 8.71 -24.66 12.15
C VAL A 67 7.46 -25.54 12.13
N HIS A 68 7.62 -26.87 12.17
CA HIS A 68 6.50 -27.80 12.20
C HIS A 68 5.60 -27.62 13.42
N ALA A 69 6.17 -27.34 14.61
CA ALA A 69 5.42 -27.08 15.84
C ALA A 69 4.56 -25.81 15.73
N PHE A 70 5.01 -24.80 15.00
CA PHE A 70 4.21 -23.61 14.69
C PHE A 70 3.14 -23.90 13.62
N ASP A 71 3.51 -24.61 12.55
CA ASP A 71 2.62 -24.90 11.42
C ASP A 71 1.40 -25.76 11.83
N CYS A 72 1.58 -26.67 12.80
CA CYS A 72 0.49 -27.49 13.34
C CYS A 72 -0.26 -26.84 14.51
N GLY A 73 0.09 -25.61 14.88
CA GLY A 73 -0.54 -24.86 15.97
C GLY A 73 -0.23 -25.40 17.37
N LEU A 74 0.81 -26.23 17.52
CA LEU A 74 1.25 -26.77 18.81
C LEU A 74 1.84 -25.66 19.69
N VAL A 75 2.47 -24.64 19.09
CA VAL A 75 3.03 -23.48 19.80
C VAL A 75 2.51 -22.18 19.20
N VAL A 76 2.17 -21.21 20.05
CA VAL A 76 1.76 -19.85 19.66
C VAL A 76 2.84 -18.86 20.10
N PRO A 77 3.39 -18.02 19.19
CA PRO A 77 4.39 -17.02 19.55
C PRO A 77 3.87 -16.08 20.65
N GLY A 78 4.64 -15.89 21.72
CA GLY A 78 4.29 -15.02 22.86
C GLY A 78 3.63 -15.70 24.06
N ARG A 79 3.40 -17.02 24.02
CA ARG A 79 3.02 -17.84 25.19
C ARG A 79 4.08 -18.91 25.47
N GLY A 80 5.32 -18.49 25.68
CA GLY A 80 6.39 -19.34 26.21
C GLY A 80 6.73 -18.93 27.65
N PRO A 81 7.44 -19.76 28.42
CA PRO A 81 7.78 -19.49 29.83
C PRO A 81 8.69 -18.26 30.08
N ARG A 82 8.99 -17.44 29.06
CA ARG A 82 9.81 -16.23 29.17
C ARG A 82 8.99 -14.94 29.36
N THR A 83 7.93 -14.99 30.16
CA THR A 83 7.32 -13.76 30.71
C THR A 83 7.99 -13.46 32.05
N GLN A 84 9.25 -13.02 32.04
CA GLN A 84 9.82 -12.40 33.23
C GLN A 84 9.29 -10.97 33.33
N GLU A 85 8.58 -10.70 34.42
CA GLU A 85 7.95 -9.43 34.76
C GLU A 85 8.93 -8.25 34.66
N MET A 86 8.57 -7.25 33.85
CA MET A 86 9.36 -6.05 33.63
C MET A 86 8.94 -4.98 34.66
N ARG A 87 9.81 -4.68 35.64
CA ARG A 87 9.65 -3.53 36.56
C ARG A 87 9.90 -2.21 35.81
N PRO A 88 9.17 -1.11 36.15
CA PRO A 88 9.32 0.17 35.46
C PRO A 88 10.61 0.89 35.88
N GLY A 89 11.47 1.22 34.91
CA GLY A 89 12.61 2.13 35.07
C GLY A 89 12.25 3.60 34.77
N PRO A 90 13.06 4.58 35.20
CA PRO A 90 12.70 6.01 35.15
C PRO A 90 12.68 6.56 33.70
N PRO A 91 11.94 7.66 33.46
CA PRO A 91 11.68 8.16 32.11
C PRO A 91 12.97 8.64 31.44
N ARG A 92 13.27 8.02 30.30
CA ARG A 92 14.44 8.32 29.48
C ARG A 92 14.22 9.66 28.78
N ALA A 93 15.16 10.58 28.99
CA ALA A 93 15.16 11.93 28.43
C ALA A 93 14.90 11.95 26.92
N ALA A 94 14.12 12.93 26.48
CA ALA A 94 13.64 13.13 25.12
C ALA A 94 14.79 13.03 24.10
N ALA A 95 14.81 11.92 23.36
CA ALA A 95 15.64 11.80 22.18
C ALA A 95 15.12 12.82 21.15
N ARG A 96 16.04 13.68 20.68
CA ARG A 96 15.85 14.52 19.49
C ARG A 96 15.13 13.69 18.43
N THR A 97 13.99 14.17 17.95
CA THR A 97 13.15 13.52 16.95
C THR A 97 13.93 13.35 15.64
N ALA A 98 14.68 12.25 15.55
CA ALA A 98 15.20 11.77 14.28
C ALA A 98 13.99 11.52 13.38
N GLY A 99 14.03 12.07 12.16
CA GLY A 99 12.97 11.88 11.18
C GLY A 99 12.69 10.40 10.91
N PRO A 100 11.57 10.09 10.22
CA PRO A 100 11.21 8.72 9.90
C PRO A 100 12.37 8.00 9.21
N LYS A 101 12.77 6.87 9.78
CA LYS A 101 13.94 6.11 9.32
C LYS A 101 13.60 5.20 8.13
N VAL A 102 12.32 4.90 7.94
CA VAL A 102 11.82 4.12 6.81
C VAL A 102 10.90 4.98 5.96
N ARG A 103 11.14 5.00 4.65
CA ARG A 103 10.24 5.62 3.66
C ARG A 103 9.57 4.52 2.85
N ILE A 104 8.27 4.60 2.66
CA ILE A 104 7.50 3.69 1.80
C ILE A 104 6.88 4.50 0.66
N SER A 105 6.99 3.99 -0.56
CA SER A 105 6.32 4.54 -1.74
C SER A 105 5.30 3.57 -2.29
N VAL A 106 4.05 4.02 -2.39
CA VAL A 106 2.92 3.29 -2.99
C VAL A 106 2.34 4.00 -4.21
N LEU A 107 2.75 5.25 -4.50
CA LEU A 107 2.33 6.03 -5.66
C LEU A 107 3.13 5.68 -6.93
N GLY A 108 3.48 4.41 -7.05
CA GLY A 108 4.25 3.77 -8.11
C GLY A 108 4.37 2.27 -7.78
N PRO A 109 5.32 1.55 -8.37
CA PRO A 109 5.72 0.23 -7.86
C PRO A 109 6.09 0.32 -6.38
N LEU A 110 5.68 -0.66 -5.56
CA LEU A 110 5.97 -0.62 -4.13
C LEU A 110 7.47 -0.64 -3.87
N GLN A 111 7.94 0.38 -3.16
CA GLN A 111 9.34 0.51 -2.76
C GLN A 111 9.43 0.94 -1.29
N ALA A 112 10.48 0.49 -0.61
CA ALA A 112 10.81 0.97 0.73
C ALA A 112 12.30 1.25 0.83
N TRP A 113 12.66 2.32 1.53
CA TRP A 113 14.04 2.69 1.81
C TRP A 113 14.26 2.85 3.29
N GLN A 114 15.47 2.50 3.74
CA GLN A 114 15.96 2.82 5.07
C GLN A 114 17.32 3.50 4.94
N ASP A 115 17.45 4.69 5.50
CA ASP A 115 18.67 5.51 5.41
C ASP A 115 19.22 5.64 3.97
N GLY A 116 18.30 5.78 3.00
CA GLY A 116 18.60 5.89 1.56
C GLY A 116 18.81 4.56 0.81
N ARG A 117 18.89 3.42 1.50
CA ARG A 117 19.07 2.10 0.87
C ARG A 117 17.73 1.44 0.57
N LEU A 118 17.56 0.95 -0.65
CA LEU A 118 16.37 0.22 -1.05
C LEU A 118 16.30 -1.15 -0.35
N LEU A 119 15.14 -1.49 0.21
CA LEU A 119 14.90 -2.72 0.95
C LEU A 119 14.32 -3.82 0.06
N ASN A 120 14.69 -5.07 0.34
CA ASN A 120 14.05 -6.24 -0.28
C ASN A 120 12.78 -6.62 0.50
N LEU A 121 11.63 -6.32 -0.10
CA LEU A 121 10.31 -6.54 0.51
C LEU A 121 9.74 -7.94 0.27
N GLY A 122 10.50 -8.85 -0.35
CA GLY A 122 10.06 -10.21 -0.66
C GLY A 122 9.08 -10.25 -1.84
N HIS A 123 8.29 -11.33 -1.91
CA HIS A 123 7.38 -11.59 -3.02
C HIS A 123 6.12 -10.69 -2.99
N LEU A 124 5.36 -10.65 -4.09
CA LEU A 124 4.23 -9.72 -4.30
C LEU A 124 3.14 -9.78 -3.21
N ARG A 125 2.75 -10.95 -2.70
CA ARG A 125 1.78 -11.03 -1.58
C ARG A 125 2.29 -10.42 -0.27
N GLN A 126 3.59 -10.52 0.03
CA GLN A 126 4.19 -9.88 1.20
C GLN A 126 4.22 -8.36 1.02
N GLN A 127 4.55 -7.90 -0.19
CA GLN A 127 4.48 -6.51 -0.59
C GLN A 127 3.06 -5.95 -0.47
N ALA A 128 2.04 -6.69 -0.92
CA ALA A 128 0.63 -6.29 -0.81
C ALA A 128 0.17 -6.08 0.63
N VAL A 129 0.62 -6.93 1.57
CA VAL A 129 0.37 -6.71 3.02
C VAL A 129 0.99 -5.41 3.50
N LEU A 130 2.23 -5.08 3.10
CA LEU A 130 2.85 -3.82 3.48
C LEU A 130 2.12 -2.62 2.88
N ALA A 131 1.72 -2.71 1.61
CA ALA A 131 0.94 -1.67 0.94
C ALA A 131 -0.38 -1.41 1.68
N ALA A 132 -1.09 -2.46 2.11
CA ALA A 132 -2.33 -2.33 2.88
C ALA A 132 -2.11 -1.55 4.20
N LEU A 133 -1.01 -1.80 4.90
CA LEU A 133 -0.65 -1.07 6.11
C LEU A 133 -0.27 0.40 5.81
N ALA A 134 0.44 0.65 4.71
CA ALA A 134 0.82 2.00 4.28
C ALA A 134 -0.39 2.86 3.89
N LEU A 135 -1.35 2.26 3.18
CA LEU A 135 -2.62 2.89 2.79
C LEU A 135 -3.54 3.13 3.99
N GLY A 136 -3.35 2.39 5.08
CA GLY A 136 -4.02 2.62 6.37
C GLY A 136 -3.64 3.95 7.05
N ALA A 137 -2.60 4.66 6.60
CA ALA A 137 -2.21 5.97 7.11
C ALA A 137 -2.06 6.05 8.65
N GLY A 138 -1.51 4.99 9.25
CA GLY A 138 -1.32 4.89 10.71
C GLY A 138 -2.51 4.30 11.48
N ARG A 139 -3.64 4.02 10.81
CA ARG A 139 -4.75 3.26 11.40
C ARG A 139 -4.34 1.80 11.62
N THR A 140 -4.87 1.19 12.68
CA THR A 140 -4.79 -0.26 12.84
C THR A 140 -5.64 -0.94 11.76
N VAL A 141 -5.02 -1.82 10.98
CA VAL A 141 -5.66 -2.67 9.99
C VAL A 141 -5.81 -4.05 10.59
N SER A 142 -7.05 -4.52 10.68
CA SER A 142 -7.35 -5.82 11.23
C SER A 142 -6.80 -6.93 10.35
N ARG A 143 -6.63 -8.11 10.96
CA ARG A 143 -6.23 -9.31 10.23
C ARG A 143 -7.22 -9.64 9.11
N GLN A 144 -8.52 -9.45 9.35
CA GLN A 144 -9.55 -9.74 8.36
C GLN A 144 -9.46 -8.78 7.18
N GLU A 145 -9.29 -7.48 7.43
CA GLU A 145 -9.06 -6.49 6.36
C GLU A 145 -7.81 -6.81 5.51
N LEU A 146 -6.73 -7.28 6.14
CA LEU A 146 -5.53 -7.72 5.41
C LEU A 146 -5.80 -8.96 4.55
N LEU A 147 -6.61 -9.91 5.06
CA LEU A 147 -6.99 -11.11 4.31
C LEU A 147 -7.87 -10.73 3.11
N ASP A 148 -8.93 -9.97 3.35
CA ASP A 148 -9.89 -9.56 2.32
C ASP A 148 -9.22 -8.68 1.27
N GLY A 149 -8.34 -7.76 1.69
CA GLY A 149 -7.66 -6.83 0.79
C GLY A 149 -6.62 -7.49 -0.12
N VAL A 150 -5.92 -8.52 0.34
CA VAL A 150 -4.83 -9.17 -0.42
C VAL A 150 -5.27 -10.45 -1.12
N TRP A 151 -6.22 -11.19 -0.56
CA TRP A 151 -6.71 -12.47 -1.10
C TRP A 151 -8.15 -12.44 -1.59
N GLY A 152 -8.98 -11.50 -1.12
CA GLY A 152 -10.38 -11.42 -1.53
C GLY A 152 -11.18 -12.67 -1.20
N LEU A 153 -11.90 -13.19 -2.18
CA LEU A 153 -12.77 -14.36 -2.05
C LEU A 153 -12.01 -15.70 -1.98
N GLU A 154 -10.69 -15.70 -2.20
CA GLU A 154 -9.84 -16.89 -2.16
C GLU A 154 -8.78 -16.81 -1.04
N PRO A 155 -9.20 -16.68 0.23
CA PRO A 155 -8.26 -16.64 1.34
C PRO A 155 -7.56 -18.01 1.49
N PRO A 156 -6.30 -18.01 1.99
CA PRO A 156 -5.61 -19.25 2.31
C PRO A 156 -6.32 -19.98 3.45
N LEU A 157 -6.26 -21.30 3.42
CA LEU A 157 -6.90 -22.18 4.42
C LEU A 157 -6.40 -21.93 5.85
N THR A 158 -5.21 -21.35 6.00
CA THR A 158 -4.57 -21.06 7.28
C THR A 158 -4.26 -19.58 7.45
N ASN A 159 -4.04 -19.16 8.69
CA ASN A 159 -3.62 -17.79 8.97
C ASN A 159 -2.20 -17.49 8.49
N VAL A 160 -2.06 -16.87 7.33
CA VAL A 160 -0.75 -16.50 6.77
C VAL A 160 -0.26 -15.09 7.18
N VAL A 161 -1.15 -14.22 7.69
CA VAL A 161 -0.84 -12.81 7.96
C VAL A 161 0.35 -12.65 8.93
N PRO A 162 0.42 -13.36 10.08
CA PRO A 162 1.56 -13.25 11.00
C PRO A 162 2.90 -13.60 10.35
N VAL A 163 2.92 -14.55 9.41
CA VAL A 163 4.14 -14.97 8.70
C VAL A 163 4.66 -13.83 7.82
N TYR A 164 3.77 -13.15 7.09
CA TYR A 164 4.16 -12.00 6.28
C TYR A 164 4.59 -10.82 7.13
N VAL A 165 3.88 -10.54 8.22
CA VAL A 165 4.27 -9.47 9.16
C VAL A 165 5.65 -9.76 9.77
N TYR A 166 5.93 -10.99 10.17
CA TYR A 166 7.25 -11.38 10.66
C TYR A 166 8.36 -11.12 9.64
N ARG A 167 8.15 -11.52 8.37
CA ARG A 167 9.13 -11.29 7.30
C ARG A 167 9.32 -9.80 7.00
N LEU A 168 8.24 -9.02 7.02
CA LEU A 168 8.28 -7.57 6.85
C LEU A 168 9.01 -6.88 7.99
N ARG A 169 8.76 -7.27 9.25
CA ARG A 169 9.50 -6.78 10.43
C ARG A 169 10.99 -7.05 10.31
N LYS A 170 11.37 -8.23 9.81
CA LYS A 170 12.78 -8.55 9.55
C LYS A 170 13.37 -7.66 8.45
N ALA A 171 12.62 -7.37 7.39
CA ALA A 171 13.08 -6.55 6.26
C ALA A 171 13.15 -5.06 6.59
N LEU A 172 12.27 -4.55 7.45
CA LEU A 172 12.12 -3.14 7.80
C LEU A 172 12.79 -2.78 9.14
N ARG A 173 13.56 -3.69 9.73
CA ARG A 173 14.03 -3.58 11.12
C ARG A 173 14.83 -2.29 11.36
N ILE A 174 14.37 -1.49 12.32
CA ILE A 174 15.12 -0.35 12.85
C ILE A 174 15.70 -0.73 14.22
N GLY A 175 17.03 -0.74 14.34
CA GLY A 175 17.69 -1.07 15.59
C GLY A 175 17.38 -2.49 16.06
N GLU A 176 17.39 -2.71 17.38
CA GLU A 176 17.24 -4.07 17.92
C GLU A 176 15.78 -4.52 18.09
N SER A 177 14.82 -3.60 18.15
CA SER A 177 13.41 -3.94 18.40
C SER A 177 12.73 -4.49 17.13
N PRO A 178 12.14 -5.70 17.17
CA PRO A 178 11.43 -6.29 16.03
C PRO A 178 10.12 -5.58 15.68
N ASP A 179 9.51 -4.85 16.63
CA ASP A 179 8.23 -4.15 16.44
C ASP A 179 8.42 -2.66 16.13
N SER A 180 9.65 -2.26 15.79
CA SER A 180 10.04 -0.86 15.56
C SER A 180 9.33 -0.19 14.38
N VAL A 181 8.79 -0.96 13.44
CA VAL A 181 8.14 -0.44 12.23
C VAL A 181 6.70 -0.92 12.07
N ILE A 182 6.41 -2.17 12.42
CA ILE A 182 5.06 -2.72 12.36
C ILE A 182 4.65 -3.08 13.78
N GLU A 183 3.77 -2.29 14.37
CA GLU A 183 3.19 -2.55 15.67
C GLU A 183 2.03 -3.54 15.54
N HIS A 184 1.81 -4.31 16.61
CA HIS A 184 0.66 -5.18 16.74
C HIS A 184 -0.08 -4.82 18.01
N ASP A 185 -1.39 -4.56 17.89
CA ASP A 185 -2.29 -4.39 19.02
C ASP A 185 -3.34 -5.52 19.04
N ARG A 186 -4.33 -5.45 19.92
CA ARG A 186 -5.38 -6.49 20.02
C ARG A 186 -6.29 -6.54 18.78
N CYS A 187 -6.32 -5.49 17.98
CA CYS A 187 -7.23 -5.30 16.86
C CYS A 187 -6.56 -5.57 15.50
N GLY A 188 -5.23 -5.57 15.44
CA GLY A 188 -4.49 -5.92 14.23
C GLY A 188 -3.08 -5.32 14.17
N TYR A 189 -2.71 -4.84 12.99
CA TYR A 189 -1.37 -4.34 12.68
C TYR A 189 -1.42 -2.89 12.20
N ARG A 190 -0.41 -2.10 12.55
CA ARG A 190 -0.22 -0.74 12.01
C ARG A 190 1.24 -0.43 11.79
N LEU A 191 1.52 0.55 10.93
CA LEU A 191 2.84 1.15 10.86
C LEU A 191 3.07 2.08 12.06
N ALA A 192 4.23 1.95 12.69
CA ALA A 192 4.61 2.76 13.85
C ALA A 192 4.67 4.25 13.48
N ALA A 193 3.94 5.07 14.24
CA ALA A 193 3.89 6.51 14.01
C ALA A 193 5.28 7.14 14.17
N GLY A 194 5.67 7.99 13.22
CA GLY A 194 6.97 8.66 13.23
C GLY A 194 8.17 7.79 12.85
N ALA A 195 8.04 6.46 12.81
CA ALA A 195 9.08 5.56 12.29
C ALA A 195 9.05 5.48 10.77
N VAL A 196 7.86 5.65 10.18
CA VAL A 196 7.60 5.49 8.74
C VAL A 196 7.04 6.77 8.11
N GLU A 197 7.59 7.14 6.95
CA GLU A 197 6.99 8.12 6.04
C GLU A 197 6.42 7.39 4.82
N ALA A 198 5.10 7.45 4.63
CA ALA A 198 4.46 6.96 3.41
C ALA A 198 4.14 8.12 2.46
N ASP A 199 4.46 7.98 1.18
CA ASP A 199 4.17 9.00 0.15
C ASP A 199 2.67 9.32 0.03
N VAL A 200 1.78 8.34 0.25
CA VAL A 200 0.33 8.57 0.31
C VAL A 200 -0.09 9.52 1.44
N ALA A 201 0.53 9.41 2.63
CA ALA A 201 0.26 10.32 3.74
C ALA A 201 0.77 11.74 3.43
N ARG A 202 1.92 11.83 2.75
CA ARG A 202 2.46 13.11 2.26
C ARG A 202 1.58 13.74 1.18
N LEU A 203 1.03 12.92 0.28
CA LEU A 203 0.08 13.36 -0.74
C LEU A 203 -1.15 13.98 -0.07
N GLU A 204 -1.78 13.32 0.91
CA GLU A 204 -2.95 13.85 1.60
C GLU A 204 -2.68 15.19 2.31
N LYS A 205 -1.48 15.36 2.88
CA LYS A 205 -1.05 16.63 3.44
C LYS A 205 -0.96 17.72 2.36
N LEU A 206 -0.27 17.43 1.24
CA LEU A 206 -0.16 18.37 0.12
C LEU A 206 -1.53 18.75 -0.44
N LEU A 207 -2.44 17.80 -0.60
CA LEU A 207 -3.81 18.07 -1.07
C LEU A 207 -4.61 18.95 -0.09
N THR A 208 -4.35 18.81 1.21
CA THR A 208 -4.94 19.70 2.22
C THR A 208 -4.41 21.12 2.09
N ASP A 209 -3.11 21.27 1.84
CA ASP A 209 -2.48 22.57 1.62
C ASP A 209 -2.92 23.19 0.28
N VAL A 210 -3.08 22.41 -0.80
CA VAL A 210 -3.67 22.86 -2.07
C VAL A 210 -5.05 23.46 -1.83
N ARG A 211 -5.93 22.76 -1.09
CA ARG A 211 -7.26 23.28 -0.76
C ARG A 211 -7.21 24.57 0.06
N ARG A 212 -6.14 24.82 0.82
CA ARG A 212 -5.96 26.07 1.57
C ARG A 212 -5.52 27.19 0.61
N ALA A 213 -4.56 26.93 -0.26
CA ALA A 213 -4.13 27.88 -1.29
C ALA A 213 -5.30 28.25 -2.22
N ASP A 214 -6.12 27.25 -2.58
CA ASP A 214 -7.34 27.44 -3.38
C ASP A 214 -8.30 28.46 -2.76
N ARG A 215 -8.58 28.31 -1.46
CA ARG A 215 -9.45 29.23 -0.71
C ARG A 215 -8.85 30.62 -0.53
N ALA A 216 -7.53 30.71 -0.50
CA ALA A 216 -6.82 31.98 -0.41
C ALA A 216 -6.67 32.68 -1.78
N GLY A 217 -7.01 32.00 -2.89
CA GLY A 217 -6.77 32.51 -4.24
C GLY A 217 -5.29 32.59 -4.63
N ASP A 218 -4.40 31.93 -3.88
CA ASP A 218 -2.97 31.95 -4.14
C ASP A 218 -2.62 30.94 -5.25
N ALA A 219 -2.74 31.41 -6.49
CA ALA A 219 -2.53 30.61 -7.68
C ALA A 219 -1.10 30.06 -7.77
N THR A 220 -0.09 30.85 -7.39
CA THR A 220 1.32 30.45 -7.45
C THR A 220 1.60 29.31 -6.47
N GLU A 221 1.13 29.46 -5.23
CA GLU A 221 1.29 28.42 -4.22
C GLU A 221 0.49 27.15 -4.59
N ALA A 222 -0.71 27.29 -5.15
CA ALA A 222 -1.49 26.15 -5.62
C ALA A 222 -0.78 25.36 -6.72
N VAL A 223 -0.18 26.03 -7.72
CA VAL A 223 0.62 25.37 -8.77
C VAL A 223 1.84 24.66 -8.17
N ARG A 224 2.54 25.31 -7.23
CA ARG A 224 3.71 24.73 -6.56
C ARG A 224 3.35 23.46 -5.78
N LEU A 225 2.28 23.51 -4.98
CA LEU A 225 1.82 22.38 -4.17
C LEU A 225 1.28 21.23 -5.03
N CYS A 226 0.52 21.52 -6.09
CA CYS A 226 0.09 20.51 -7.04
C CYS A 226 1.27 19.83 -7.73
N SER A 227 2.30 20.60 -8.12
CA SER A 227 3.51 20.03 -8.73
C SER A 227 4.23 19.08 -7.77
N GLN A 228 4.40 19.48 -6.51
CA GLN A 228 4.97 18.61 -5.48
C GLN A 228 4.15 17.34 -5.23
N ALA A 229 2.82 17.42 -5.32
CA ALA A 229 1.95 16.26 -5.20
C ALA A 229 2.10 15.31 -6.39
N LEU A 230 2.26 15.84 -7.61
CA LEU A 230 2.46 15.07 -8.82
C LEU A 230 3.83 14.39 -8.87
N ASP A 231 4.88 15.02 -8.33
CA ASP A 231 6.23 14.44 -8.23
C ASP A 231 6.29 13.18 -7.35
N LEU A 232 5.30 12.98 -6.48
CA LEU A 232 5.18 11.74 -5.71
C LEU A 232 4.77 10.54 -6.58
N PHE A 233 4.08 10.78 -7.71
CA PHE A 233 3.62 9.72 -8.60
C PHE A 233 4.74 9.26 -9.53
N ARG A 234 5.27 8.06 -9.29
CA ARG A 234 6.38 7.45 -10.04
C ARG A 234 5.90 6.29 -10.90
N GLY A 235 4.92 6.57 -11.75
CA GLY A 235 4.27 5.58 -12.61
C GLY A 235 2.86 5.24 -12.13
N GLU A 236 2.45 4.00 -12.38
CA GLU A 236 1.16 3.47 -11.97
C GLU A 236 1.18 3.14 -10.46
N PRO A 237 0.25 3.67 -9.66
CA PRO A 237 0.17 3.35 -8.23
C PRO A 237 0.01 1.84 -7.99
N LEU A 238 0.75 1.30 -7.02
CA LEU A 238 0.70 -0.11 -6.62
C LEU A 238 0.97 -1.09 -7.77
N ALA A 239 1.75 -0.67 -8.79
CA ALA A 239 2.03 -1.46 -9.99
C ALA A 239 2.47 -2.89 -9.65
N GLY A 240 1.85 -3.87 -10.31
CA GLY A 240 2.14 -5.30 -10.14
C GLY A 240 1.67 -5.94 -8.82
N LEU A 241 1.11 -5.19 -7.87
CA LEU A 241 0.59 -5.78 -6.64
C LEU A 241 -0.78 -6.45 -6.86
N PRO A 242 -0.98 -7.67 -6.32
CA PRO A 242 -2.23 -8.40 -6.44
C PRO A 242 -3.23 -8.01 -5.34
N GLY A 243 -4.49 -8.38 -5.57
CA GLY A 243 -5.54 -8.40 -4.56
C GLY A 243 -6.52 -7.23 -4.67
N PRO A 244 -7.76 -7.40 -4.17
CA PRO A 244 -8.82 -6.40 -4.35
C PRO A 244 -8.47 -4.99 -3.86
N LEU A 245 -7.73 -4.89 -2.76
CA LEU A 245 -7.32 -3.59 -2.23
C LEU A 245 -6.38 -2.86 -3.20
N ALA A 246 -5.41 -3.57 -3.77
CA ALA A 246 -4.45 -2.96 -4.69
C ALA A 246 -5.11 -2.49 -5.99
N GLU A 247 -6.08 -3.25 -6.49
CA GLU A 247 -6.87 -2.89 -7.68
C GLU A 247 -7.73 -1.65 -7.42
N LEU A 248 -8.49 -1.63 -6.34
CA LEU A 248 -9.34 -0.50 -5.96
C LEU A 248 -8.52 0.78 -5.73
N GLU A 249 -7.43 0.67 -4.97
CA GLU A 249 -6.60 1.81 -4.62
C GLU A 249 -5.81 2.34 -5.82
N ARG A 250 -5.43 1.47 -6.74
CA ARG A 250 -4.81 1.90 -8.01
C ARG A 250 -5.76 2.76 -8.84
N LEU A 251 -7.02 2.37 -8.97
CA LEU A 251 -8.03 3.18 -9.65
C LEU A 251 -8.20 4.53 -8.93
N ARG A 252 -8.44 4.50 -7.62
CA ARG A 252 -8.63 5.70 -6.79
C ARG A 252 -7.46 6.68 -6.88
N LEU A 253 -6.22 6.17 -6.80
CA LEU A 253 -5.01 7.00 -6.83
C LEU A 253 -4.71 7.52 -8.24
N THR A 254 -5.04 6.76 -9.29
CA THR A 254 -4.91 7.21 -10.68
C THR A 254 -5.89 8.35 -10.98
N GLU A 255 -7.15 8.21 -10.59
CA GLU A 255 -8.14 9.29 -10.69
C GLU A 255 -7.70 10.51 -9.88
N ARG A 256 -7.19 10.30 -8.67
CA ARG A 256 -6.67 11.39 -7.83
C ARG A 256 -5.55 12.15 -8.53
N ARG A 257 -4.61 11.45 -9.18
CA ARG A 257 -3.53 12.07 -9.95
C ARG A 257 -4.09 12.97 -11.06
N ILE A 258 -5.08 12.49 -11.81
CA ILE A 258 -5.74 13.27 -12.87
C ILE A 258 -6.37 14.54 -12.30
N THR A 259 -7.08 14.45 -11.16
CA THR A 259 -7.68 15.62 -10.50
C THR A 259 -6.64 16.66 -10.11
N VAL A 260 -5.48 16.22 -9.58
CA VAL A 260 -4.38 17.14 -9.21
C VAL A 260 -3.78 17.80 -10.46
N MET A 261 -3.61 17.05 -11.55
CA MET A 261 -3.14 17.61 -12.83
C MET A 261 -4.13 18.66 -13.36
N GLN A 262 -5.42 18.34 -13.41
CA GLN A 262 -6.47 19.29 -13.81
C GLN A 262 -6.42 20.57 -12.96
N ARG A 263 -6.29 20.43 -11.63
CA ARG A 263 -6.23 21.58 -10.73
C ARG A 263 -5.00 22.45 -10.96
N LYS A 264 -3.82 21.84 -11.17
CA LYS A 264 -2.59 22.56 -11.54
C LYS A 264 -2.80 23.37 -12.82
N LEU A 265 -3.37 22.75 -13.84
CA LEU A 265 -3.58 23.34 -15.15
C LEU A 265 -4.59 24.49 -15.11
N GLU A 266 -5.64 24.37 -14.31
CA GLU A 266 -6.59 25.46 -14.08
C GLU A 266 -5.89 26.71 -13.51
N TRP A 267 -5.01 26.54 -12.52
CA TRP A 267 -4.25 27.65 -11.95
C TRP A 267 -3.18 28.21 -12.89
N GLN A 268 -2.49 27.36 -13.66
CA GLN A 268 -1.54 27.82 -14.69
C GLN A 268 -2.25 28.70 -15.73
N LEU A 269 -3.44 28.30 -16.18
CA LEU A 269 -4.24 29.10 -17.11
C LEU A 269 -4.67 30.44 -16.50
N ARG A 270 -5.03 30.48 -15.22
CA ARG A 270 -5.37 31.74 -14.51
C ARG A 270 -4.14 32.66 -14.35
N LEU A 271 -2.95 32.08 -14.21
CA LEU A 271 -1.67 32.81 -14.16
C LEU A 271 -1.17 33.26 -15.55
N GLY A 272 -1.91 32.97 -16.63
CA GLY A 272 -1.50 33.31 -18.00
C GLY A 272 -0.39 32.41 -18.55
N GLN A 273 -0.06 31.30 -17.88
CA GLN A 273 0.95 30.32 -18.31
C GLN A 273 0.36 29.37 -19.38
N HIS A 274 -0.17 29.95 -20.45
CA HIS A 274 -0.95 29.23 -21.45
C HIS A 274 -0.11 28.21 -22.24
N THR A 275 1.14 28.54 -22.58
CA THR A 275 2.01 27.67 -23.37
C THR A 275 2.30 26.36 -22.66
N GLU A 276 2.72 26.44 -21.40
CA GLU A 276 3.00 25.28 -20.55
C GLU A 276 1.73 24.45 -20.29
N ALA A 277 0.63 25.13 -19.95
CA ALA A 277 -0.65 24.47 -19.69
C ALA A 277 -1.20 23.74 -20.92
N ILE A 278 -1.09 24.34 -22.12
CA ILE A 278 -1.52 23.69 -23.36
C ILE A 278 -0.71 22.43 -23.64
N ALA A 279 0.62 22.48 -23.48
CA ALA A 279 1.47 21.31 -23.70
C ALA A 279 1.12 20.15 -22.75
N GLU A 280 0.93 20.44 -21.45
CA GLU A 280 0.52 19.47 -20.45
C GLU A 280 -0.92 18.93 -20.71
N LEU A 281 -1.85 19.79 -21.13
CA LEU A 281 -3.21 19.39 -21.51
C LEU A 281 -3.25 18.49 -22.75
N PHE A 282 -2.39 18.72 -23.73
CA PHE A 282 -2.23 17.83 -24.89
C PHE A 282 -1.78 16.43 -24.46
N ALA A 283 -0.77 16.35 -23.59
CA ALA A 283 -0.31 15.06 -23.08
C ALA A 283 -1.42 14.35 -22.27
N LEU A 284 -2.16 15.09 -21.45
CA LEU A 284 -3.23 14.54 -20.61
C LEU A 284 -4.43 14.07 -21.44
N THR A 285 -4.84 14.81 -22.48
CA THR A 285 -5.90 14.37 -23.42
C THR A 285 -5.48 13.15 -24.23
N ALA A 286 -4.21 13.05 -24.63
CA ALA A 286 -3.72 11.86 -25.33
C ALA A 286 -3.72 10.61 -24.42
N ALA A 287 -3.34 10.77 -23.14
CA ALA A 287 -3.35 9.68 -22.16
C ALA A 287 -4.77 9.27 -21.71
N HIS A 288 -5.71 10.22 -21.68
CA HIS A 288 -7.09 9.99 -21.26
C HIS A 288 -8.09 10.53 -22.29
N PRO A 289 -8.20 9.88 -23.46
CA PRO A 289 -8.95 10.42 -24.59
C PRO A 289 -10.47 10.47 -24.38
N LEU A 290 -10.99 9.73 -23.39
CA LEU A 290 -12.40 9.74 -22.99
C LEU A 290 -12.69 10.76 -21.86
N ASN A 291 -11.69 11.50 -21.37
CA ASN A 291 -11.87 12.49 -20.31
C ASN A 291 -12.30 13.84 -20.89
N GLU A 292 -13.62 13.99 -21.05
CA GLU A 292 -14.25 15.21 -21.59
C GLU A 292 -13.88 16.51 -20.84
N PRO A 293 -13.79 16.56 -19.49
CA PRO A 293 -13.31 17.75 -18.78
C PRO A 293 -11.92 18.22 -19.24
N VAL A 294 -10.96 17.31 -19.40
CA VAL A 294 -9.61 17.67 -19.88
C VAL A 294 -9.67 18.18 -21.31
N ALA A 295 -10.47 17.55 -22.18
CA ALA A 295 -10.66 18.00 -23.56
C ALA A 295 -11.24 19.42 -23.59
N ALA A 296 -12.27 19.71 -22.79
CA ALA A 296 -12.86 21.04 -22.69
C ALA A 296 -11.85 22.09 -22.20
N MET A 297 -11.03 21.78 -21.19
CA MET A 297 -9.96 22.68 -20.73
C MET A 297 -8.94 22.98 -21.84
N LEU A 298 -8.52 21.98 -22.60
CA LEU A 298 -7.62 22.17 -23.74
C LEU A 298 -8.26 23.05 -24.82
N MET A 299 -9.54 22.81 -25.14
CA MET A 299 -10.29 23.63 -26.09
C MET A 299 -10.32 25.10 -25.66
N HIS A 300 -10.64 25.38 -24.39
CA HIS A 300 -10.63 26.74 -23.86
C HIS A 300 -9.25 27.38 -23.91
N ALA A 301 -8.20 26.67 -23.49
CA ALA A 301 -6.84 27.17 -23.50
C ALA A 301 -6.35 27.53 -24.91
N LEU A 302 -6.62 26.66 -25.89
CA LEU A 302 -6.31 26.90 -27.30
C LEU A 302 -7.07 28.09 -27.87
N TYR A 303 -8.38 28.18 -27.60
CA TYR A 303 -9.21 29.29 -28.05
C TYR A 303 -8.73 30.64 -27.49
N ARG A 304 -8.45 30.70 -26.19
CA ARG A 304 -7.89 31.89 -25.51
C ARG A 304 -6.51 32.30 -26.04
N SER A 305 -5.80 31.37 -26.67
CA SER A 305 -4.50 31.61 -27.31
C SER A 305 -4.63 31.92 -28.81
N GLY A 306 -5.83 32.21 -29.32
CA GLY A 306 -6.09 32.51 -30.73
C GLY A 306 -6.08 31.30 -31.66
N ARG A 307 -6.00 30.08 -31.12
CA ARG A 307 -5.90 28.82 -31.88
C ARG A 307 -7.26 28.14 -32.02
N GLN A 308 -8.24 28.86 -32.57
CA GLN A 308 -9.63 28.39 -32.67
C GLN A 308 -9.74 27.07 -33.46
N ALA A 309 -9.06 26.96 -34.61
CA ALA A 309 -9.10 25.75 -35.43
C ALA A 309 -8.62 24.50 -34.66
N ASP A 310 -7.54 24.64 -33.88
CA ASP A 310 -7.01 23.55 -33.05
C ASP A 310 -7.99 23.17 -31.94
N ALA A 311 -8.66 24.15 -31.32
CA ALA A 311 -9.68 23.88 -30.31
C ALA A 311 -10.86 23.08 -30.89
N LEU A 312 -11.33 23.42 -32.09
CA LEU A 312 -12.41 22.66 -32.76
C LEU A 312 -11.94 21.25 -33.17
N ALA A 313 -10.67 21.08 -33.53
CA ALA A 313 -10.10 19.77 -33.84
C ALA A 313 -10.04 18.84 -32.61
N VAL A 314 -9.80 19.40 -31.42
CA VAL A 314 -9.87 18.64 -30.14
C VAL A 314 -11.27 18.11 -29.90
N PHE A 315 -12.32 18.93 -30.10
CA PHE A 315 -13.70 18.48 -29.99
C PHE A 315 -14.01 17.31 -30.93
N ASP A 316 -13.65 17.45 -32.21
CA ASP A 316 -13.96 16.42 -33.19
C ASP A 316 -13.24 15.10 -32.89
N ARG A 317 -11.99 15.16 -32.41
CA ARG A 317 -11.25 13.96 -31.95
C ARG A 317 -11.95 13.30 -30.76
N ALA A 318 -12.33 14.06 -29.74
CA ALA A 318 -13.02 13.54 -28.57
C ALA A 318 -14.38 12.93 -28.93
N ARG A 319 -15.15 13.62 -29.79
CA ARG A 319 -16.44 13.14 -30.30
C ARG A 319 -16.30 11.81 -31.04
N ARG A 320 -15.33 11.69 -31.95
CA ARG A 320 -15.06 10.43 -32.66
C ARG A 320 -14.72 9.32 -31.68
N ARG A 321 -13.81 9.58 -30.72
CA ARG A 321 -13.42 8.57 -29.74
C ARG A 321 -14.58 8.09 -28.86
N LEU A 322 -15.45 9.00 -28.40
CA LEU A 322 -16.63 8.63 -27.61
C LEU A 322 -17.62 7.78 -28.42
N ALA A 323 -17.82 8.11 -29.69
CA ALA A 323 -18.67 7.33 -30.59
C ALA A 323 -18.07 5.95 -30.87
N ASP A 324 -16.78 5.88 -31.20
CA ASP A 324 -16.10 4.65 -31.59
C ASP A 324 -15.92 3.68 -30.42
N ASP A 325 -15.54 4.17 -29.23
CA ASP A 325 -15.20 3.33 -28.07
C ASP A 325 -16.43 3.00 -27.20
N LEU A 326 -17.36 3.95 -27.06
CA LEU A 326 -18.48 3.84 -26.10
C LEU A 326 -19.87 3.91 -26.77
N GLY A 327 -19.95 4.27 -28.06
CA GLY A 327 -21.23 4.44 -28.74
C GLY A 327 -22.07 5.61 -28.24
N VAL A 328 -21.45 6.60 -27.57
CA VAL A 328 -22.15 7.74 -26.95
C VAL A 328 -21.78 9.07 -27.60
N ALA A 329 -22.70 10.03 -27.52
CA ALA A 329 -22.44 11.41 -27.92
C ALA A 329 -21.68 12.19 -26.82
N PRO A 330 -20.96 13.27 -27.18
CA PRO A 330 -20.32 14.16 -26.21
C PRO A 330 -21.29 14.69 -25.15
N SER A 331 -20.81 14.85 -23.92
CA SER A 331 -21.55 15.45 -22.81
C SER A 331 -22.02 16.88 -23.10
N ARG A 332 -22.96 17.37 -22.28
CA ARG A 332 -23.43 18.77 -22.35
C ARG A 332 -22.28 19.77 -22.15
N MET A 333 -21.32 19.46 -21.28
CA MET A 333 -20.18 20.32 -20.99
C MET A 333 -19.31 20.49 -22.25
N LEU A 334 -18.88 19.39 -22.87
CA LEU A 334 -18.02 19.44 -24.04
C LEU A 334 -18.72 20.11 -25.24
N ARG A 335 -20.02 19.84 -25.44
CA ARG A 335 -20.83 20.54 -26.45
C ARG A 335 -21.00 22.03 -26.14
N GLY A 336 -21.14 22.40 -24.88
CA GLY A 336 -21.23 23.78 -24.43
C GLY A 336 -19.96 24.57 -24.76
N THR A 337 -18.79 24.00 -24.45
CA THR A 337 -17.50 24.60 -24.82
C THR A 337 -17.37 24.76 -26.34
N TYR A 338 -17.76 23.76 -27.13
CA TYR A 338 -17.78 23.87 -28.59
C TYR A 338 -18.68 25.01 -29.09
N GLN A 339 -19.90 25.12 -28.57
CA GLN A 339 -20.85 26.18 -28.94
C GLN A 339 -20.34 27.58 -28.57
N MET A 340 -19.72 27.73 -27.40
CA MET A 340 -19.09 28.98 -26.98
C MET A 340 -18.00 29.42 -27.98
N ILE A 341 -17.10 28.50 -28.37
CA ILE A 341 -16.03 28.79 -29.31
C ILE A 341 -16.57 29.20 -30.69
N LEU A 342 -17.67 28.58 -31.15
CA LEU A 342 -18.29 28.96 -32.42
C LEU A 342 -18.92 30.36 -32.40
N ARG A 343 -19.43 30.79 -31.26
CA ARG A 343 -20.06 32.11 -31.10
C ARG A 343 -19.06 33.25 -30.92
N GLY A 344 -17.80 32.94 -30.64
CA GLY A 344 -16.81 33.93 -30.29
C GLY A 344 -16.91 34.39 -28.82
N ASP A 345 -17.65 33.67 -27.98
CA ASP A 345 -17.90 34.07 -26.59
C ASP A 345 -16.65 33.82 -25.73
N GLU A 346 -16.12 34.85 -25.05
CA GLU A 346 -14.93 34.73 -24.19
C GLU A 346 -15.21 34.22 -22.76
N THR A 347 -16.48 34.03 -22.39
CA THR A 347 -16.94 33.93 -20.98
C THR A 347 -17.12 32.51 -20.41
N GLY A 348 -16.68 31.45 -21.10
CA GLY A 348 -17.05 30.07 -20.74
C GLY A 348 -16.21 29.36 -19.67
N LEU A 349 -15.84 30.03 -18.59
CA LEU A 349 -15.66 29.33 -17.32
C LEU A 349 -16.66 29.95 -16.35
N GLY A 350 -17.72 29.22 -16.03
CA GLY A 350 -18.60 29.51 -14.89
C GLY A 350 -17.85 29.32 -13.57
N LEU A 351 -16.80 30.11 -13.37
CA LEU A 351 -16.14 30.37 -12.10
C LEU A 351 -16.73 31.68 -11.57
N THR A 352 -18.04 31.68 -11.33
CA THR A 352 -18.65 32.77 -10.56
C THR A 352 -18.17 32.61 -9.13
N GLY A 353 -17.09 33.32 -8.81
CA GLY A 353 -16.87 33.78 -7.44
C GLY A 353 -18.11 34.55 -7.04
N THR A 354 -18.73 34.12 -5.95
CA THR A 354 -19.72 34.89 -5.21
C THR A 354 -19.08 36.22 -4.82
N GLU A 355 -19.40 37.28 -5.56
CA GLU A 355 -19.43 38.63 -4.99
C GLU A 355 -20.75 38.77 -4.24
N GLY A 356 -20.64 39.02 -2.94
CA GLY A 356 -21.72 39.22 -1.98
C GLY A 356 -21.11 39.55 -0.62
#